data_AF-A0A382RLV1-F1
#
_entry.id   AF-A0A382RLV1-F1
#
_cell.length_a   1.000
_cell.length_b   1.000
_cell.length_c   1.000
_cell.angle_alpha   90.00
_cell.angle_beta   90.00
_cell.angle_gamma   90.00
#
_symmetry.space_group_name_H-M   'P 1'
#
loop_
_entity.id
_entity.type
_entity.pdbx_description
1 polymer ?
#
loop_
_entity_poly.entity_id
_entity_poly.type
_entity_poly.pdbx_seq_one_letter_code
_entity_poly.pdbx_strand_id
1 'polypeptide(L)'
;MNEKNLQPLQKEYTFDVTLQLEYLLFLPNSYDHSPDKKWPMIIFLHGAGERGNNLELLKKHGIPKIVEKNPNFQFITASPQCPKDSWWTSELRLLNELVDEITNKYEVDT
;
A
#
# COMPACT_ATOMS: atom_id res chain seq x y z
N MET A 1 -53.01 -29.96 13.04
CA MET A 1 -51.58 -29.87 12.67
C MET A 1 -51.24 -28.38 12.70
N ASN A 2 -50.43 -27.92 13.65
CA ASN A 2 -50.09 -26.51 13.76
C ASN A 2 -48.94 -26.18 12.81
N GLU A 3 -49.18 -25.28 11.86
CA GLU A 3 -48.15 -24.69 11.03
C GLU A 3 -47.22 -23.83 11.90
N LYS A 4 -45.95 -24.24 12.01
CA LYS A 4 -44.92 -23.40 12.62
C LYS A 4 -44.61 -22.27 11.64
N ASN A 5 -45.05 -21.07 11.98
CA ASN A 5 -44.70 -19.84 11.29
C ASN A 5 -43.19 -19.60 11.48
N LEU A 6 -42.37 -19.98 10.51
CA LEU A 6 -40.92 -19.80 10.54
C LEU A 6 -40.60 -18.37 10.11
N GLN A 7 -40.29 -17.51 11.08
CA GLN A 7 -39.73 -16.20 10.81
C GLN A 7 -38.27 -16.35 10.35
N PRO A 8 -37.81 -15.63 9.31
CA PRO A 8 -36.42 -15.70 8.88
C PRO A 8 -35.49 -15.18 9.97
N LEU A 9 -34.45 -15.98 10.27
CA LEU A 9 -33.49 -15.68 11.32
C LEU A 9 -32.41 -14.76 10.73
N GLN A 10 -32.54 -13.44 10.93
CA GLN A 10 -31.50 -12.48 10.54
C GLN A 10 -30.44 -12.38 11.66
N LYS A 11 -29.16 -12.52 11.31
CA LYS A 11 -28.01 -12.36 12.20
C LYS A 11 -26.94 -11.53 11.49
N GLU A 12 -26.27 -10.68 12.26
CA GLU A 12 -25.15 -9.85 11.80
C GLU A 12 -23.88 -10.27 12.54
N TYR A 13 -22.75 -10.23 11.83
CA TYR A 13 -21.42 -10.51 12.36
C TYR A 13 -20.41 -9.54 11.78
N THR A 14 -19.47 -9.11 12.61
CA THR A 14 -18.30 -8.34 12.22
C THR A 14 -17.06 -9.20 12.41
N PHE A 15 -16.11 -9.07 11.49
CA PHE A 15 -14.82 -9.74 11.56
C PHE A 15 -13.71 -8.70 11.58
N ASP A 16 -12.75 -8.88 12.49
CA ASP A 16 -11.47 -8.18 12.41
C ASP A 16 -10.62 -8.83 11.33
N VAL A 17 -10.21 -8.04 10.34
CA VAL A 17 -9.38 -8.51 9.22
C VAL A 17 -8.01 -7.87 9.34
N THR A 18 -6.98 -8.69 9.49
CA THR A 18 -5.59 -8.25 9.38
C THR A 18 -5.19 -8.18 7.91
N LEU A 19 -4.61 -7.06 7.52
CA LEU A 19 -4.09 -6.81 6.19
C LEU A 19 -2.56 -6.77 6.24
N GLN A 20 -1.90 -7.31 5.21
CA GLN A 20 -0.45 -7.30 5.10
C GLN A 20 -0.03 -6.98 3.66
N LEU A 21 0.87 -6.01 3.51
CA LEU A 21 1.44 -5.61 2.24
C LEU A 21 2.90 -5.22 2.46
N GLU A 22 3.81 -5.88 1.74
CA GLU A 22 5.23 -5.52 1.75
C GLU A 22 5.50 -4.44 0.71
N TYR A 23 6.35 -3.46 1.06
CA TYR A 23 6.68 -2.35 0.18
C TYR A 23 8.09 -1.83 0.40
N LEU A 24 8.66 -1.21 -0.63
CA LEU A 24 9.87 -0.39 -0.51
C LEU A 24 9.48 1.06 -0.29
N LEU A 25 10.07 1.68 0.73
CA LEU A 25 9.96 3.12 1.00
C LEU A 25 11.30 3.78 0.70
N PHE A 26 11.25 4.93 0.02
CA PHE A 26 12.37 5.84 -0.09
C PHE A 26 11.96 7.21 0.41
N LEU A 27 12.83 7.79 1.22
CA LEU A 27 12.74 9.17 1.70
C LEU A 27 13.90 9.95 1.07
N PRO A 28 13.66 11.17 0.56
CA PRO A 28 14.73 12.05 0.10
C PRO A 28 15.80 12.26 1.18
N ASN A 29 17.06 12.42 0.80
CA ASN A 29 18.14 12.67 1.77
C ASN A 29 17.91 13.89 2.67
N SER A 30 17.17 14.88 2.18
CA SER A 30 16.82 16.10 2.91
C SER A 30 15.46 16.02 3.60
N TYR A 31 14.85 14.82 3.68
CA TYR A 31 13.65 14.55 4.44
C TYR A 31 13.89 14.74 5.94
N ASP A 32 12.97 15.43 6.59
CA ASP A 32 12.89 15.61 8.02
C ASP A 32 11.41 15.68 8.44
N HIS A 33 11.14 15.58 9.74
CA HIS A 33 9.80 15.74 10.31
C HIS A 33 9.46 17.21 10.61
N SER A 34 9.93 18.14 9.77
CA SER A 34 9.56 19.54 9.95
C SER A 34 8.08 19.75 9.58
N PRO A 35 7.25 20.30 10.49
CA PRO A 35 5.82 20.50 10.22
C PRO A 35 5.58 21.52 9.08
N ASP A 36 6.56 22.39 8.81
CA ASP A 36 6.47 23.44 7.79
C ASP A 36 6.90 22.96 6.40
N LYS A 37 7.39 21.71 6.28
CA LYS A 37 7.91 21.16 5.03
C LYS A 37 7.13 19.91 4.63
N LYS A 38 6.29 20.05 3.61
CA LYS A 38 5.55 18.94 3.01
C LYS A 38 6.25 18.42 1.76
N TRP A 39 6.10 17.12 1.52
CA TRP A 39 6.79 16.40 0.46
C TRP A 39 5.80 15.77 -0.51
N PRO A 40 6.04 15.91 -1.82
CA PRO A 40 5.23 15.18 -2.79
C PRO A 40 5.53 13.68 -2.68
N MET A 41 4.47 12.87 -2.82
CA MET A 41 4.57 11.41 -2.78
C MET A 41 4.30 10.79 -4.15
N ILE A 42 5.03 9.72 -4.47
CA ILE A 42 4.77 8.85 -5.62
C ILE A 42 4.48 7.43 -5.12
N ILE A 43 3.33 6.88 -5.49
CA ILE A 43 3.10 5.43 -5.40
C ILE A 43 3.38 4.80 -6.75
N PHE A 44 4.32 3.85 -6.78
CA PHE A 44 4.70 3.13 -7.99
C PHE A 44 4.18 1.69 -7.95
N LEU A 45 3.24 1.39 -8.85
CA LEU A 45 2.67 0.05 -9.00
C LEU A 45 3.36 -0.70 -10.14
N HIS A 46 4.03 -1.81 -9.81
CA HIS A 46 4.75 -2.63 -10.78
C HIS A 46 3.81 -3.49 -11.65
N GLY A 47 4.37 -4.13 -12.69
CA GLY A 47 3.66 -5.02 -13.60
C GLY A 47 3.55 -6.46 -13.10
N ALA A 48 3.01 -7.37 -13.91
CA ALA A 48 2.82 -8.76 -13.49
C ALA A 48 4.13 -9.52 -13.17
N GLY A 49 5.25 -9.10 -13.75
CA GLY A 49 6.54 -9.79 -13.63
C GLY A 49 7.19 -9.72 -12.25
N GLU A 50 6.82 -8.73 -11.43
CA GLU A 50 7.41 -8.52 -10.11
C GLU A 50 6.48 -8.94 -8.95
N ARG A 51 5.36 -9.62 -9.22
CA ARG A 51 4.48 -10.13 -8.16
C ARG A 51 5.15 -11.20 -7.32
N GLY A 52 4.78 -11.28 -6.05
CA GLY A 52 5.29 -12.31 -5.15
C GLY A 52 5.49 -11.79 -3.73
N ASN A 53 6.56 -12.27 -3.11
CA ASN A 53 6.98 -12.03 -1.72
C ASN A 53 8.50 -11.82 -1.64
N ASN A 54 9.06 -11.20 -2.68
CA ASN A 54 10.48 -10.88 -2.76
C ASN A 54 10.65 -9.45 -3.28
N LEU A 55 10.84 -8.51 -2.36
CA LEU A 55 10.98 -7.09 -2.66
C LEU A 55 12.17 -6.76 -3.58
N GLU A 56 13.18 -7.63 -3.66
CA GLU A 56 14.31 -7.41 -4.58
C GLU A 56 13.87 -7.43 -6.06
N LEU A 57 12.72 -8.05 -6.38
CA LEU A 57 12.14 -7.97 -7.72
C LEU A 57 11.74 -6.54 -8.10
N LEU A 58 11.30 -5.73 -7.14
CA LEU A 58 10.86 -4.36 -7.40
C LEU A 58 12.02 -3.45 -7.86
N LYS A 59 13.24 -3.74 -7.43
CA LYS A 59 14.46 -2.98 -7.76
C LYS A 59 14.93 -3.17 -9.20
N LYS A 60 14.33 -4.09 -9.96
CA LYS A 60 14.72 -4.35 -11.36
C LYS A 60 14.34 -3.22 -12.31
N HIS A 61 13.24 -2.52 -12.03
CA HIS A 61 12.63 -1.54 -12.92
C HIS A 61 12.01 -0.36 -12.15
N GLY A 62 11.67 0.71 -12.89
CA GLY A 62 10.85 1.81 -12.36
C GLY A 62 11.50 2.61 -11.24
N ILE A 63 10.65 3.14 -10.36
CA ILE A 63 11.05 4.06 -9.29
C ILE A 63 12.04 3.44 -8.29
N PRO A 64 11.84 2.20 -7.76
CA PRO A 64 12.81 1.58 -6.85
C PRO A 64 14.25 1.56 -7.38
N LYS A 65 14.41 1.23 -8.67
CA LYS A 65 15.73 1.23 -9.34
C LYS A 65 16.33 2.63 -9.46
N ILE A 66 15.50 3.64 -9.69
CA ILE A 66 15.94 5.03 -9.89
C ILE A 66 16.44 5.60 -8.57
N VAL A 67 15.66 5.44 -7.49
CA VAL A 67 15.99 6.03 -6.19
C VAL A 67 17.22 5.40 -5.54
N GLU A 68 17.51 4.12 -5.80
CA GLU A 68 18.77 3.48 -5.38
C GLU A 68 20.02 4.14 -5.98
N LYS A 69 19.89 4.77 -7.15
CA LYS A 69 21.01 5.42 -7.86
C LYS A 69 20.96 6.93 -7.78
N ASN A 70 19.84 7.50 -7.37
CA ASN A 70 19.63 8.93 -7.30
C ASN A 70 19.14 9.31 -5.89
N PRO A 71 20.06 9.44 -4.92
CA PRO A 71 19.69 9.82 -3.55
C PRO A 71 19.17 11.27 -3.43
N ASN A 72 19.30 12.06 -4.50
CA ASN A 72 18.75 13.42 -4.59
C ASN A 72 17.31 13.45 -5.15
N PHE A 73 16.68 12.29 -5.35
CA PHE A 73 15.27 12.23 -5.76
C PHE A 73 14.39 12.88 -4.70
N GLN A 74 13.56 13.86 -5.08
CA GLN A 74 12.89 14.78 -4.14
C GLN A 74 11.44 14.38 -3.81
N PHE A 75 11.10 13.11 -3.96
CA PHE A 75 9.77 12.58 -3.66
C PHE A 75 9.90 11.49 -2.61
N ILE A 76 8.94 11.46 -1.68
CA ILE A 76 8.70 10.23 -0.91
C ILE A 76 8.15 9.21 -1.90
N THR A 77 8.71 8.00 -1.93
CA THR A 77 8.22 6.98 -2.85
C THR A 77 7.87 5.71 -2.12
N ALA A 78 6.69 5.17 -2.43
CA ALA A 78 6.24 3.88 -1.95
C ALA A 78 6.06 2.94 -3.14
N SER A 79 6.71 1.77 -3.10
CA SER A 79 6.58 0.74 -4.12
C SER A 79 6.14 -0.57 -3.46
N PRO A 80 4.83 -0.82 -3.35
CA PRO A 80 4.31 -2.08 -2.81
C PRO A 80 4.53 -3.24 -3.77
N GLN A 81 4.62 -4.46 -3.22
CA GLN A 81 4.62 -5.69 -4.01
C GLN A 81 3.24 -6.35 -4.00
N CYS A 82 2.65 -6.51 -5.20
CA CYS A 82 1.41 -7.25 -5.36
C CYS A 82 1.67 -8.74 -5.10
N PRO A 83 0.80 -9.43 -4.32
CA PRO A 83 0.90 -10.87 -4.11
C PRO A 83 0.92 -11.67 -5.43
N LYS A 84 1.59 -12.83 -5.40
CA LYS A 84 1.83 -13.68 -6.57
C LYS A 84 0.57 -13.94 -7.39
N ASP A 85 -0.51 -14.30 -6.71
CA ASP A 85 -1.77 -14.75 -7.32
C ASP A 85 -2.86 -13.66 -7.28
N SER A 86 -2.47 -12.39 -7.27
CA SER A 86 -3.39 -11.25 -7.23
C SER A 86 -3.11 -10.19 -8.31
N TRP A 87 -3.95 -9.15 -8.33
CA TRP A 87 -3.87 -7.97 -9.18
C TRP A 87 -4.20 -6.73 -8.35
N TRP A 88 -3.63 -5.58 -8.70
CA TRP A 88 -3.88 -4.32 -7.99
C TRP A 88 -5.36 -3.94 -7.88
N THR A 89 -6.17 -4.28 -8.89
CA THR A 89 -7.63 -4.08 -8.87
C THR A 89 -8.34 -4.87 -7.78
N SER A 90 -7.76 -5.99 -7.34
CA SER A 90 -8.26 -6.79 -6.22
C SER A 90 -7.75 -6.27 -4.87
N GLU A 91 -6.63 -5.54 -4.87
CA GLU A 91 -5.93 -5.08 -3.67
C GLU A 91 -6.12 -3.59 -3.38
N LEU A 92 -7.19 -2.97 -3.90
CA LEU A 92 -7.46 -1.54 -3.70
C LEU A 92 -7.55 -1.16 -2.22
N ARG A 93 -8.08 -2.06 -1.38
CA ARG A 93 -8.10 -1.84 0.08
C ARG A 93 -6.68 -1.76 0.65
N LEU A 94 -5.79 -2.70 0.29
CA LEU A 94 -4.40 -2.66 0.74
C LEU A 94 -3.69 -1.39 0.28
N LEU A 95 -3.96 -0.94 -0.96
CA LEU A 95 -3.37 0.29 -1.48
C LEU A 95 -3.83 1.54 -0.72
N ASN A 96 -5.13 1.64 -0.40
CA ASN A 96 -5.65 2.76 0.39
C ASN A 96 -5.04 2.78 1.79
N GLU A 97 -4.98 1.62 2.46
CA GLU A 97 -4.40 1.52 3.81
C GLU A 97 -2.90 1.89 3.79
N LEU A 98 -2.17 1.57 2.72
CA LEU A 98 -0.78 2.02 2.56
C LEU A 98 -0.66 3.53 2.36
N VAL A 99 -1.55 4.14 1.55
CA VAL A 99 -1.60 5.60 1.39
C VAL A 99 -1.86 6.28 2.73
N ASP A 100 -2.85 5.80 3.48
CA ASP A 100 -3.22 6.33 4.79
C ASP A 100 -2.06 6.16 5.80
N GLU A 101 -1.43 4.99 5.84
CA GLU A 101 -0.26 4.73 6.68
C GLU A 101 0.88 5.73 6.41
N ILE A 102 1.21 5.97 5.14
CA ILE A 102 2.32 6.86 4.79
C ILE A 102 1.97 8.32 5.03
N THR A 103 0.75 8.75 4.66
CA THR A 103 0.31 10.14 4.89
C THR A 103 0.14 10.48 6.36
N ASN A 104 -0.17 9.49 7.22
CA ASN A 104 -0.24 9.69 8.66
C ASN A 104 1.13 9.69 9.35
N LYS A 105 2.13 8.99 8.79
CA LYS A 105 3.46 8.86 9.41
C LYS A 105 4.51 9.83 8.89
N TYR A 106 4.36 10.33 7.68
CA TYR A 106 5.35 11.17 7.01
C TYR A 106 4.75 12.51 6.61
N GLU A 107 5.61 13.51 6.42
CA GLU A 107 5.19 14.87 6.05
C GLU A 107 4.79 14.97 4.57
N VAL A 108 3.79 14.20 4.16
CA VAL A 108 3.25 14.20 2.79
C VAL A 108 2.42 15.45 2.55
N ASP A 109 2.53 16.02 1.34
CA ASP A 109 1.68 17.12 0.84
C ASP A 109 0.33 16.56 0.34
N THR A 110 -0.75 16.78 1.09
CA THR A 110 -2.10 16.25 0.85
C THR A 110 -3.14 17.31 0.56
#